data_AF-A0A6P6J7N0-F1
#
_entry.id   AF-A0A6P6J7N0-F1
#
_cell.length_a   1.000
_cell.length_b   1.000
_cell.length_c   1.000
_cell.angle_alpha   90.00
_cell.angle_beta   90.00
_cell.angle_gamma   90.00
#
_symmetry.space_group_name_H-M   'P 1'
#
loop_
_entity.id
_entity.type
_entity.pdbx_description
1 polymer ?
#
loop_
_entity_poly.entity_id
_entity_poly.type
_entity_poly.pdbx_seq_one_letter_code
_entity_poly.pdbx_strand_id
1 'polypeptide(L)'
;MHADHNMEVKLSNRNVWKCLGADRAPCRCHIKTGFFLLLTLVFLVTAITYVSEFSFNAVFPDTLSKKVLNQIRSYYVATEYLSARENQTTFLATNSVKQSPTQTTNLSVNHHVAHPSNYHFILDEPDKCSQWDPFLVLMVPVAPHQLEARNAIRSTWGNESSVQGKAVLTLFLVGLTGGAEAQQKLEEESRQHRDLLQSNFVDSYFNLTIKTMVIMDWLATRCPQAAYAMKVDSDMYINLENLMTLLLSPNTPRQNYITGYLMRNRSVIRNKKSKWYVAEELYPEPKYPTYLLGMGYVFSNDLPEKIVEASKEVKAFNIEDAYVGACLKQLGIVPSSPPDPSQFKAYMGKYKRENFIRVITTILGSPQQLKDIWKDVKKPS
;
A
#
# COMPACT_ATOMS: atom_id res chain seq x y z
N MET A 1 39.97 -2.69 70.53
CA MET A 1 41.39 -2.40 70.22
C MET A 1 41.47 -2.01 68.75
N HIS A 2 41.97 -0.79 68.51
CA HIS A 2 42.50 -0.13 67.29
C HIS A 2 42.63 -0.93 65.97
N ALA A 3 42.66 -0.36 64.77
CA ALA A 3 42.44 0.99 64.20
C ALA A 3 42.57 0.87 62.65
N ASP A 4 42.16 1.92 61.95
CA ASP A 4 42.28 2.17 60.49
C ASP A 4 43.69 2.03 59.89
N HIS A 5 43.80 1.74 58.58
CA HIS A 5 44.42 2.67 57.60
C HIS A 5 44.32 2.23 56.12
N ASN A 6 44.01 3.21 55.27
CA ASN A 6 44.18 3.23 53.81
C ASN A 6 45.66 3.41 53.41
N MET A 7 46.06 2.97 52.20
CA MET A 7 47.00 3.76 51.38
C MET A 7 46.92 3.44 49.87
N GLU A 8 47.00 4.51 49.09
CA GLU A 8 46.91 4.67 47.64
C GLU A 8 48.23 4.43 46.85
N VAL A 9 48.09 4.01 45.58
CA VAL A 9 48.68 4.57 44.32
C VAL A 9 50.22 4.73 44.16
N LYS A 10 50.83 4.18 43.08
CA LYS A 10 51.41 4.93 41.90
C LYS A 10 52.29 4.12 40.89
N LEU A 11 51.91 4.26 39.60
CA LEU A 11 52.67 4.60 38.36
C LEU A 11 53.89 3.81 37.78
N SER A 12 53.79 3.66 36.44
CA SER A 12 54.82 3.82 35.37
C SER A 12 55.55 2.57 34.85
N ASN A 13 56.07 2.43 33.61
CA ASN A 13 55.75 2.79 32.21
C ASN A 13 56.95 2.24 31.37
N ARG A 14 56.70 1.76 30.12
CA ARG A 14 57.65 1.59 28.97
C ARG A 14 58.67 0.42 28.87
N ASN A 15 58.42 -0.40 27.84
CA ASN A 15 59.22 -0.72 26.63
C ASN A 15 60.73 -1.07 26.70
N VAL A 16 61.13 -2.16 26.00
CA VAL A 16 61.92 -2.18 24.72
C VAL A 16 62.75 -3.48 24.56
N TRP A 17 62.45 -4.21 23.47
CA TRP A 17 63.27 -5.01 22.54
C TRP A 17 64.60 -5.68 22.94
N LYS A 18 64.76 -6.94 22.49
CA LYS A 18 65.98 -7.44 21.81
C LYS A 18 65.70 -8.74 21.04
N CYS A 19 65.95 -8.72 19.73
CA CYS A 19 66.21 -9.91 18.92
C CYS A 19 67.70 -9.96 18.58
N LEU A 20 68.35 -11.12 18.70
CA LEU A 20 69.64 -11.44 18.10
C LEU A 20 69.80 -12.97 17.97
N GLY A 21 70.30 -13.44 16.83
CA GLY A 21 70.93 -14.76 16.67
C GLY A 21 70.35 -15.65 15.57
N ALA A 22 71.09 -15.84 14.48
CA ALA A 22 70.80 -16.76 13.38
C ALA A 22 71.58 -18.09 13.56
N ASP A 23 70.93 -19.24 13.32
CA ASP A 23 71.49 -20.37 12.55
C ASP A 23 70.45 -21.49 12.27
N ARG A 24 70.73 -22.30 11.25
CA ARG A 24 69.84 -23.03 10.31
C ARG A 24 69.04 -24.25 10.85
N ALA A 25 67.78 -24.37 10.40
CA ALA A 25 67.08 -25.63 10.05
C ALA A 25 65.83 -25.33 9.18
N PRO A 26 65.43 -26.17 8.20
CA PRO A 26 64.23 -25.91 7.40
C PRO A 26 62.98 -26.15 8.26
N CYS A 27 62.26 -25.08 8.59
CA CYS A 27 60.97 -25.18 9.25
C CYS A 27 59.96 -25.90 8.33
N ARG A 28 59.75 -27.19 8.59
CA ARG A 28 58.56 -27.92 8.12
C ARG A 28 57.34 -27.27 8.76
N CYS A 29 56.65 -26.43 8.00
CA CYS A 29 55.44 -25.78 8.46
C CYS A 29 54.33 -26.83 8.58
N HIS A 30 54.12 -27.35 9.79
CA HIS A 30 52.94 -28.14 10.12
C HIS A 30 51.73 -27.19 10.08
N ILE A 31 51.14 -27.02 8.90
CA ILE A 31 49.83 -26.41 8.78
C ILE A 31 48.87 -27.34 9.52
N LYS A 32 48.49 -26.93 10.74
CA LYS A 32 47.54 -27.68 11.57
C LYS A 32 46.28 -27.91 10.75
N THR A 33 45.74 -29.12 10.75
CA THR A 33 44.49 -29.49 10.09
C THR A 33 43.33 -28.52 10.38
N GLY A 34 43.37 -27.84 11.54
CA GLY A 34 42.47 -26.74 11.87
C GLY A 34 42.50 -25.54 10.93
N PHE A 35 43.62 -25.23 10.27
CA PHE A 35 43.72 -24.12 9.30
C PHE A 35 42.96 -24.42 8.01
N PHE A 36 43.04 -25.66 7.50
CA PHE A 36 42.26 -26.09 6.34
C PHE A 36 40.76 -26.18 6.66
N LEU A 37 40.40 -26.59 7.88
CA LEU A 37 39.01 -26.54 8.35
C LEU A 37 38.50 -25.10 8.45
N LEU A 38 39.31 -24.15 8.90
CA LEU A 38 38.91 -22.74 8.95
C LEU A 38 38.73 -22.15 7.54
N LEU A 39 39.66 -22.45 6.62
CA LEU A 39 39.59 -21.96 5.25
C LEU A 39 38.38 -22.52 4.50
N THR A 40 38.07 -23.79 4.68
CA THR A 40 36.88 -24.42 4.09
C THR A 40 35.59 -23.86 4.68
N LEU A 41 35.54 -23.59 5.99
CA LEU A 41 34.38 -22.97 6.63
C LEU A 41 34.17 -21.54 6.14
N VAL A 42 35.23 -20.74 6.04
CA VAL A 42 35.18 -19.38 5.48
C VAL A 42 34.69 -19.43 4.04
N PHE A 43 35.23 -20.33 3.20
CA PHE A 43 34.80 -20.44 1.81
C PHE A 43 33.33 -20.84 1.67
N LEU A 44 32.85 -21.76 2.52
CA LEU A 44 31.43 -22.16 2.56
C LEU A 44 30.52 -21.01 3.00
N VAL A 45 30.89 -20.26 4.05
CA VAL A 45 30.12 -19.10 4.50
C VAL A 45 30.09 -18.03 3.41
N THR A 46 31.23 -17.76 2.76
CA THR A 46 31.31 -16.74 1.70
C THR A 46 30.52 -17.17 0.46
N ALA A 47 30.54 -18.46 0.10
CA ALA A 47 29.74 -19.01 -0.99
C ALA A 47 28.24 -18.96 -0.66
N ILE A 48 27.83 -19.27 0.57
CA ILE A 48 26.43 -19.16 1.01
C ILE A 48 25.98 -17.71 0.99
N THR A 49 26.79 -16.77 1.49
CA THR A 49 26.45 -15.34 1.44
C THR A 49 26.36 -14.86 -0.01
N TYR A 50 27.28 -15.26 -0.88
CA TYR A 50 27.27 -14.89 -2.30
C TYR A 50 26.06 -15.47 -3.05
N VAL A 51 25.73 -16.76 -2.82
CA VAL A 51 24.54 -17.39 -3.40
C VAL A 51 23.26 -16.76 -2.84
N SER A 52 23.25 -16.34 -1.58
CA SER A 52 22.11 -15.65 -0.97
C SER A 52 21.96 -14.22 -1.50
N GLU A 53 23.05 -13.47 -1.71
CA GLU A 53 23.06 -12.17 -2.37
C GLU A 53 22.65 -12.27 -3.83
N PHE A 54 23.16 -13.27 -4.55
CA PHE A 54 22.79 -13.55 -5.94
C PHE A 54 21.31 -13.95 -6.05
N SER A 55 20.80 -14.75 -5.11
CA SER A 55 19.38 -15.10 -5.04
C SER A 55 18.52 -13.89 -4.65
N PHE A 56 18.99 -13.03 -3.75
CA PHE A 56 18.31 -11.78 -3.39
C PHE A 56 18.26 -10.79 -4.57
N ASN A 57 19.35 -10.64 -5.31
CA ASN A 57 19.43 -9.78 -6.50
C ASN A 57 18.66 -10.37 -7.69
N ALA A 58 18.54 -11.70 -7.79
CA ALA A 58 17.68 -12.36 -8.77
C ALA A 58 16.17 -12.24 -8.43
N VAL A 59 15.82 -12.09 -7.15
CA VAL A 59 14.45 -11.89 -6.67
C VAL A 59 14.06 -10.40 -6.64
N PHE A 60 15.03 -9.48 -6.54
CA PHE A 60 14.79 -8.05 -6.46
C PHE A 60 15.74 -7.25 -7.38
N PRO A 61 15.25 -6.69 -8.52
CA PRO A 61 16.05 -5.82 -9.36
C PRO A 61 16.40 -4.50 -8.63
N ASP A 62 17.56 -3.92 -8.93
CA ASP A 62 18.11 -2.65 -8.36
C ASP A 62 17.14 -1.44 -8.37
N THR A 63 16.08 -1.49 -9.16
CA THR A 63 15.00 -0.49 -9.18
C THR A 63 14.10 -0.57 -7.95
N LEU A 64 13.94 -1.74 -7.33
CA LEU A 64 13.14 -1.91 -6.12
C LEU A 64 13.86 -1.35 -4.87
N SER A 65 15.18 -1.48 -4.78
CA SER A 65 15.95 -0.92 -3.65
C SER A 65 15.89 0.61 -3.63
N LYS A 66 15.99 1.26 -4.80
CA LYS A 66 15.83 2.71 -4.95
C LYS A 66 14.41 3.19 -4.60
N LYS A 67 13.37 2.41 -4.93
CA LYS A 67 11.98 2.69 -4.54
C LYS A 67 11.76 2.56 -3.03
N VAL A 68 12.33 1.52 -2.42
CA VAL A 68 12.29 1.31 -0.96
C VAL A 68 13.01 2.45 -0.24
N LEU A 69 14.18 2.88 -0.73
CA LEU A 69 14.91 4.02 -0.18
C LEU A 69 14.13 5.34 -0.28
N ASN A 70 13.44 5.59 -1.41
CA ASN A 70 12.59 6.77 -1.55
C ASN A 70 11.35 6.73 -0.64
N GLN A 71 10.77 5.54 -0.42
CA GLN A 71 9.69 5.36 0.56
C GLN A 71 10.17 5.54 2.00
N ILE A 72 11.36 5.06 2.35
CA ILE A 72 11.98 5.32 3.66
C ILE A 72 12.21 6.83 3.85
N ARG A 73 12.62 7.56 2.80
CA ARG A 73 12.76 9.01 2.86
C ARG A 73 11.42 9.72 3.12
N SER A 74 10.33 9.26 2.52
CA SER A 74 8.99 9.79 2.78
C SER A 74 8.50 9.52 4.22
N TYR A 75 8.91 8.39 4.81
CA TYR A 75 8.64 8.05 6.21
C TYR A 75 9.34 9.03 7.17
N TYR A 76 10.60 9.38 6.91
CA TYR A 76 11.34 10.34 7.75
C TYR A 76 10.77 11.76 7.68
N VAL A 77 10.33 12.22 6.51
CA VAL A 77 9.67 13.53 6.35
C VAL A 77 8.34 13.59 7.13
N ALA A 78 7.57 12.51 7.15
CA ALA A 78 6.33 12.44 7.94
C ALA A 78 6.58 12.47 9.45
N THR A 79 7.66 11.84 9.92
CA THR A 79 8.05 11.89 11.34
C THR A 79 8.56 13.27 11.77
N GLU A 80 9.24 14.01 10.89
CA GLU A 80 9.68 15.39 11.14
C GLU A 80 8.50 16.37 11.23
N TYR A 81 7.44 16.14 10.45
CA TYR A 81 6.18 16.89 10.55
C TYR A 81 5.41 16.61 11.85
N LEU A 82 5.40 15.36 12.31
CA LEU A 82 4.71 14.97 13.55
C LEU A 82 5.43 15.51 14.80
N SER A 83 6.76 15.51 14.81
CA SER A 83 7.55 16.10 15.91
C SER A 83 7.45 17.63 15.96
N ALA A 84 7.30 18.31 14.82
CA ALA A 84 7.07 19.75 14.76
C ALA A 84 5.70 20.16 15.35
N ARG A 85 4.67 19.31 15.24
CA ARG A 85 3.32 19.56 15.77
C ARG A 85 3.24 19.36 17.28
N GLU A 86 4.00 18.42 17.84
CA GLU A 86 4.03 18.18 19.28
C GLU A 86 4.60 19.39 20.05
N ASN A 87 5.52 20.14 19.45
CA ASN A 87 6.10 21.36 20.03
C ASN A 87 5.21 22.61 19.92
N GLN A 88 4.20 22.62 19.03
CA GLN A 88 3.28 23.75 18.86
C GLN A 88 2.02 23.61 19.73
N THR A 89 1.63 22.39 20.10
CA THR A 89 0.38 22.14 20.84
C THR A 89 0.52 22.43 22.34
N THR A 90 1.75 22.52 22.87
CA THR A 90 2.04 22.84 24.28
C THR A 90 2.00 24.34 24.62
N PHE A 91 1.85 25.23 23.64
CA PHE A 91 1.91 26.69 23.86
C PHE A 91 0.57 27.44 23.80
N LEU A 92 -0.57 26.77 23.57
CA LEU A 92 -1.88 27.44 23.42
C LEU A 92 -3.01 26.92 24.34
N ALA A 93 -2.69 26.20 25.41
CA ALA A 93 -3.67 25.78 26.40
C ALA A 93 -3.73 26.73 27.61
N THR A 94 -4.17 27.97 27.40
CA THR A 94 -4.78 28.81 28.46
C THR A 94 -5.80 29.73 27.81
N ASN A 95 -7.08 29.38 27.89
CA ASN A 95 -8.17 30.30 28.22
C ASN A 95 -9.51 29.56 28.28
N SER A 96 -10.19 29.75 29.41
CA SER A 96 -11.41 29.11 29.85
C SER A 96 -12.62 29.54 29.02
N VAL A 97 -13.44 28.58 28.56
CA VAL A 97 -14.81 28.84 28.09
C VAL A 97 -15.77 27.89 28.80
N LYS A 98 -16.74 28.47 29.52
CA LYS A 98 -17.83 27.78 30.23
C LYS A 98 -18.75 27.08 29.22
N GLN A 99 -19.00 25.79 29.40
CA GLN A 99 -20.03 25.05 28.68
C GLN A 99 -21.36 25.10 29.45
N SER A 100 -22.45 25.35 28.72
CA SER A 100 -23.82 25.07 29.14
C SER A 100 -24.33 23.86 28.35
N PRO A 101 -25.11 22.93 28.93
CA PRO A 101 -25.31 21.61 28.35
C PRO A 101 -26.50 21.60 27.38
N THR A 102 -26.26 21.18 26.14
CA THR A 102 -27.34 20.74 25.25
C THR A 102 -27.30 19.22 25.19
N GLN A 103 -28.40 18.59 25.58
CA GLN A 103 -28.61 17.15 25.49
C GLN A 103 -28.57 16.72 24.03
N THR A 104 -27.69 15.77 23.71
CA THR A 104 -27.77 14.98 22.48
C THR A 104 -27.84 13.51 22.86
N THR A 105 -28.83 12.85 22.28
CA THR A 105 -29.23 11.46 22.43
C THR A 105 -28.07 10.48 22.29
N ASN A 106 -27.84 9.69 23.33
CA ASN A 106 -26.93 8.56 23.37
C ASN A 106 -27.45 7.39 22.51
N LEU A 107 -26.89 7.24 21.32
CA LEU A 107 -26.59 5.93 20.71
C LEU A 107 -25.09 5.98 20.43
N SER A 108 -24.28 5.34 21.27
CA SER A 108 -22.84 5.26 21.07
C SER A 108 -22.56 4.33 19.89
N VAL A 109 -22.68 4.85 18.67
CA VAL A 109 -22.20 4.15 17.48
C VAL A 109 -20.68 4.17 17.57
N ASN A 110 -20.08 3.03 17.91
CA ASN A 110 -18.64 2.90 18.04
C ASN A 110 -18.00 2.91 16.65
N HIS A 111 -17.85 4.10 16.05
CA HIS A 111 -17.17 4.24 14.77
C HIS A 111 -15.66 4.05 14.95
N HIS A 112 -15.07 3.07 14.25
CA HIS A 112 -13.63 2.91 14.17
C HIS A 112 -12.98 4.04 13.36
N VAL A 113 -11.66 4.23 13.52
CA VAL A 113 -10.88 5.31 12.87
C VAL A 113 -11.13 5.35 11.37
N ALA A 114 -11.15 4.20 10.69
CA ALA A 114 -11.33 4.14 9.24
C ALA A 114 -12.78 4.31 8.76
N HIS A 115 -13.77 4.46 9.65
CA HIS A 115 -15.15 4.65 9.24
C HIS A 115 -15.31 5.99 8.50
N PRO A 116 -16.00 6.03 7.34
CA PRO A 116 -16.04 7.20 6.48
C PRO A 116 -16.74 8.42 7.10
N SER A 117 -17.67 8.24 8.05
CA SER A 117 -18.33 9.34 8.77
C SER A 117 -17.38 10.25 9.56
N ASN A 118 -16.14 9.81 9.78
CA ASN A 118 -15.09 10.63 10.42
C ASN A 118 -14.48 11.64 9.44
N TYR A 119 -14.82 11.56 8.15
CA TYR A 119 -14.22 12.31 7.07
C TYR A 119 -15.30 13.00 6.22
N HIS A 120 -14.93 14.08 5.56
CA HIS A 120 -15.78 14.81 4.62
C HIS A 120 -15.02 15.13 3.34
N PHE A 121 -15.76 15.35 2.27
CA PHE A 121 -15.18 15.74 0.97
C PHE A 121 -14.88 17.25 0.96
N ILE A 122 -13.66 17.58 0.56
CA ILE A 122 -13.18 18.95 0.27
C ILE A 122 -13.44 19.28 -1.20
N LEU A 123 -13.11 18.33 -2.08
CA LEU A 123 -13.45 18.34 -3.50
C LEU A 123 -14.33 17.12 -3.76
N ASP A 124 -15.49 17.36 -4.38
CA ASP A 124 -16.50 16.35 -4.65
C ASP A 124 -17.07 16.53 -6.06
N GLU A 125 -17.67 15.47 -6.58
CA GLU A 125 -18.34 15.42 -7.88
C GLU A 125 -19.72 14.75 -7.73
N PRO A 126 -20.62 15.30 -6.89
CA PRO A 126 -21.82 14.62 -6.39
C PRO A 126 -22.78 14.17 -7.49
N ASP A 127 -22.86 14.94 -8.57
CA ASP A 127 -23.82 14.69 -9.65
C ASP A 127 -23.23 13.84 -10.78
N LYS A 128 -21.93 13.55 -10.75
CA LYS A 128 -21.20 12.92 -11.87
C LYS A 128 -21.83 11.61 -12.29
N CYS A 129 -22.17 10.76 -11.33
CA CYS A 129 -22.76 9.46 -11.61
C CYS A 129 -24.20 9.58 -12.11
N SER A 130 -24.99 10.54 -11.59
CA SER A 130 -26.36 10.78 -12.06
C SER A 130 -26.41 11.30 -13.50
N GLN A 131 -25.40 12.08 -13.91
CA GLN A 131 -25.28 12.63 -15.25
C GLN A 131 -24.77 11.60 -16.27
N TRP A 132 -23.85 10.73 -15.86
CA TRP A 132 -23.17 9.80 -16.77
C TRP A 132 -23.78 8.39 -16.81
N ASP A 133 -24.56 8.02 -15.79
CA ASP A 133 -25.14 6.68 -15.61
C ASP A 133 -24.15 5.53 -15.95
N PRO A 134 -22.98 5.49 -15.30
CA PRO A 134 -21.91 4.57 -15.66
C PRO A 134 -22.27 3.12 -15.34
N PHE A 135 -21.95 2.20 -16.25
CA PHE A 135 -22.01 0.77 -15.96
C PHE A 135 -20.89 0.34 -15.01
N LEU A 136 -19.69 0.91 -15.18
CA LEU A 136 -18.50 0.63 -14.40
C LEU A 136 -17.88 1.93 -13.91
N VAL A 137 -17.56 1.99 -12.61
CA VAL A 137 -16.77 3.09 -12.02
C VAL A 137 -15.39 2.58 -11.59
N LEU A 138 -14.32 3.19 -12.09
CA LEU A 138 -12.95 2.94 -11.69
C LEU A 138 -12.56 3.97 -10.63
N MET A 139 -12.35 3.53 -9.40
CA MET A 139 -11.93 4.34 -8.27
C MET A 139 -10.44 4.15 -8.05
N VAL A 140 -9.66 5.21 -8.32
CA VAL A 140 -8.19 5.17 -8.30
C VAL A 140 -7.67 5.92 -7.06
N PRO A 141 -7.33 5.23 -5.96
CA PRO A 141 -6.61 5.85 -4.86
C PRO A 141 -5.22 6.24 -5.31
N VAL A 142 -4.88 7.52 -5.18
CA VAL A 142 -3.59 8.07 -5.59
C VAL A 142 -3.18 9.17 -4.61
N ALA A 143 -1.87 9.39 -4.43
CA ALA A 143 -1.42 10.45 -3.53
C ALA A 143 -1.52 11.82 -4.24
N PRO A 144 -1.78 12.93 -3.54
CA PRO A 144 -1.99 14.23 -4.17
C PRO A 144 -0.80 14.67 -5.05
N HIS A 145 0.43 14.39 -4.62
CA HIS A 145 1.66 14.73 -5.35
C HIS A 145 1.92 13.86 -6.60
N GLN A 146 1.19 12.75 -6.81
CA GLN A 146 1.37 11.85 -7.95
C GLN A 146 0.56 12.30 -9.18
N LEU A 147 0.72 13.56 -9.60
CA LEU A 147 0.08 14.11 -10.79
C LEU A 147 0.45 13.33 -12.06
N GLU A 148 1.72 12.90 -12.19
CA GLU A 148 2.17 12.11 -13.35
C GLU A 148 1.44 10.77 -13.49
N ALA A 149 1.12 10.11 -12.37
CA ALA A 149 0.37 8.86 -12.38
C ALA A 149 -1.07 9.09 -12.86
N ARG A 150 -1.74 10.12 -12.31
CA ARG A 150 -3.09 10.52 -12.76
C ARG A 150 -3.11 10.85 -14.25
N ASN A 151 -2.15 11.65 -14.71
CA ASN A 151 -2.06 12.02 -16.13
C ASN A 151 -1.74 10.83 -17.03
N ALA A 152 -0.93 9.87 -16.60
CA ALA A 152 -0.71 8.64 -17.36
C ALA A 152 -2.01 7.83 -17.51
N ILE A 153 -2.77 7.67 -16.43
CA ILE A 153 -4.07 7.00 -16.45
C ILE A 153 -5.05 7.72 -17.37
N ARG A 154 -5.19 9.05 -17.23
CA ARG A 154 -6.01 9.90 -18.13
C ARG A 154 -5.59 9.83 -19.60
N SER A 155 -4.32 9.55 -19.90
CA SER A 155 -3.84 9.40 -21.28
C SER A 155 -3.91 7.97 -21.82
N THR A 156 -4.37 7.01 -21.00
CA THR A 156 -4.39 5.58 -21.32
C THR A 156 -5.76 4.98 -21.02
N TRP A 157 -5.85 3.92 -20.23
CA TRP A 157 -7.10 3.20 -19.95
C TRP A 157 -8.14 4.05 -19.23
N GLY A 158 -7.71 5.06 -18.45
CA GLY A 158 -8.64 5.94 -17.73
C GLY A 158 -9.46 6.86 -18.64
N ASN A 159 -9.10 6.98 -19.93
CA ASN A 159 -9.80 7.80 -20.91
C ASN A 159 -10.88 7.05 -21.69
N GLU A 160 -10.97 5.73 -21.57
CA GLU A 160 -11.94 4.95 -22.34
C GLU A 160 -13.32 5.05 -21.70
N SER A 161 -14.06 6.11 -22.02
CA SER A 161 -15.36 6.42 -21.41
C SER A 161 -16.54 5.56 -21.90
N SER A 162 -16.34 4.79 -22.98
CA SER A 162 -17.31 3.83 -23.49
C SER A 162 -16.60 2.59 -24.02
N VAL A 163 -16.92 1.44 -23.46
CA VAL A 163 -16.32 0.14 -23.81
C VAL A 163 -17.45 -0.87 -23.99
N GLN A 164 -17.47 -1.56 -25.14
CA GLN A 164 -18.53 -2.50 -25.52
C GLN A 164 -19.96 -1.92 -25.37
N GLY A 165 -20.13 -0.63 -25.71
CA GLY A 165 -21.41 0.06 -25.67
C GLY A 165 -21.90 0.42 -24.26
N LYS A 166 -21.02 0.40 -23.26
CA LYS A 166 -21.34 0.75 -21.87
C LYS A 166 -20.43 1.86 -21.35
N ALA A 167 -21.02 2.79 -20.62
CA ALA A 167 -20.31 3.90 -20.02
C ALA A 167 -19.36 3.43 -18.91
N VAL A 168 -18.14 3.96 -18.92
CA VAL A 168 -17.10 3.73 -17.91
C VAL A 168 -16.66 5.08 -17.37
N LEU A 169 -16.65 5.23 -16.05
CA LEU A 169 -16.25 6.47 -15.36
C LEU A 169 -14.99 6.22 -14.53
N THR A 170 -13.96 7.04 -14.71
CA THR A 170 -12.74 7.00 -13.88
C THR A 170 -12.72 8.20 -12.95
N LEU A 171 -12.49 7.96 -11.65
CA LEU A 171 -12.34 8.99 -10.63
C LEU A 171 -11.10 8.71 -9.78
N PHE A 172 -10.42 9.77 -9.34
CA PHE A 172 -9.25 9.68 -8.47
C PHE A 172 -9.60 10.14 -7.06
N LEU A 173 -9.29 9.32 -6.04
CA LEU A 173 -9.42 9.74 -4.64
C LEU A 173 -8.05 10.08 -4.05
N VAL A 174 -7.96 11.29 -3.50
CA VAL A 174 -6.78 11.81 -2.80
C VAL A 174 -7.13 12.28 -1.38
N GLY A 175 -6.14 12.29 -0.50
CA GLY A 175 -6.26 12.89 0.84
C GLY A 175 -5.80 14.34 0.90
N LEU A 176 -5.42 14.78 2.10
CA LEU A 176 -4.84 16.10 2.36
C LEU A 176 -3.49 16.27 1.64
N THR A 177 -3.25 17.49 1.16
CA THR A 177 -1.99 17.91 0.53
C THR A 177 -0.96 18.35 1.58
N GLY A 178 0.30 18.50 1.18
CA GLY A 178 1.41 18.91 2.05
C GLY A 178 1.53 20.43 2.28
N GLY A 179 0.50 21.22 1.96
CA GLY A 179 0.52 22.68 2.14
C GLY A 179 -0.33 23.43 1.10
N ALA A 180 -0.52 24.74 1.32
CA ALA A 180 -1.42 25.57 0.53
C ALA A 180 -1.08 25.61 -0.97
N GLU A 181 0.21 25.64 -1.33
CA GLU A 181 0.64 25.64 -2.74
C GLU A 181 0.25 24.33 -3.45
N ALA A 182 0.44 23.19 -2.77
CA ALA A 182 0.05 21.89 -3.30
C ALA A 182 -1.48 21.76 -3.39
N GLN A 183 -2.21 22.35 -2.44
CA GLN A 183 -3.67 22.42 -2.48
C GLN A 183 -4.17 23.24 -3.68
N GLN A 184 -3.59 24.42 -3.93
CA GLN A 184 -3.97 25.27 -5.07
C GLN A 184 -3.73 24.56 -6.42
N LYS A 185 -2.63 23.80 -6.55
CA LYS A 185 -2.35 22.99 -7.74
C LYS A 185 -3.38 21.88 -7.93
N LEU A 186 -3.81 21.23 -6.85
CA LEU A 186 -4.84 20.18 -6.90
C LEU A 186 -6.22 20.75 -7.26
N GLU A 187 -6.56 21.94 -6.77
CA GLU A 187 -7.81 22.63 -7.11
C GLU A 187 -7.84 23.08 -8.57
N GLU A 188 -6.71 23.54 -9.12
CA GLU A 188 -6.56 23.80 -10.56
C GLU A 188 -6.77 22.53 -11.37
N GLU A 189 -6.14 21.42 -10.98
CA GLU A 189 -6.33 20.13 -11.63
C GLU A 189 -7.80 19.67 -11.58
N SER A 190 -8.47 19.83 -10.43
CA SER A 190 -9.89 19.50 -10.25
C SER A 190 -10.77 20.34 -11.17
N ARG A 191 -10.52 21.65 -11.28
CA ARG A 191 -11.23 22.55 -12.20
C ARG A 191 -11.06 22.13 -13.66
N GLN A 192 -9.90 21.64 -14.04
CA GLN A 192 -9.59 21.23 -15.41
C GLN A 192 -10.21 19.87 -15.79
N HIS A 193 -10.13 18.88 -14.90
CA HIS A 193 -10.47 17.49 -15.24
C HIS A 193 -11.81 17.01 -14.70
N ARG A 194 -12.32 17.61 -13.61
CA ARG A 194 -13.60 17.24 -12.98
C ARG A 194 -13.70 15.75 -12.66
N ASP A 195 -12.59 15.15 -12.21
CA ASP A 195 -12.43 13.73 -11.90
C ASP A 195 -11.70 13.47 -10.58
N LEU A 196 -11.49 14.53 -9.78
CA LEU A 196 -10.83 14.46 -8.47
C LEU A 196 -11.86 14.48 -7.35
N LEU A 197 -11.78 13.48 -6.49
CA LEU A 197 -12.38 13.46 -5.16
C LEU A 197 -11.27 13.70 -4.13
N GLN A 198 -11.50 14.62 -3.21
CA GLN A 198 -10.57 14.87 -2.10
C GLN A 198 -11.32 14.77 -0.78
N SER A 199 -10.80 13.99 0.16
CA SER A 199 -11.33 13.93 1.53
C SER A 199 -10.26 14.29 2.56
N ASN A 200 -10.69 14.76 3.73
CA ASN A 200 -9.84 15.36 4.76
C ASN A 200 -9.04 14.35 5.61
N PHE A 201 -8.56 13.25 5.04
CA PHE A 201 -7.66 12.30 5.71
C PHE A 201 -6.19 12.52 5.34
N VAL A 202 -5.27 12.16 6.24
CA VAL A 202 -3.83 12.21 5.95
C VAL A 202 -3.47 11.11 4.96
N ASP A 203 -2.99 11.48 3.78
CA ASP A 203 -2.65 10.54 2.71
C ASP A 203 -1.31 9.84 2.98
N SER A 204 -1.38 8.61 3.49
CA SER A 204 -0.21 7.79 3.76
C SER A 204 -0.49 6.32 3.51
N TYR A 205 0.56 5.52 3.34
CA TYR A 205 0.43 4.07 3.18
C TYR A 205 -0.36 3.41 4.31
N PHE A 206 -0.14 3.84 5.57
CA PHE A 206 -0.83 3.28 6.72
C PHE A 206 -2.31 3.68 6.80
N ASN A 207 -2.72 4.71 6.07
CA ASN A 207 -4.09 5.20 5.99
C ASN A 207 -4.82 4.75 4.70
N LEU A 208 -4.28 3.78 3.97
CA LEU A 208 -4.96 3.22 2.79
C LEU A 208 -6.35 2.68 3.14
N THR A 209 -6.51 2.08 4.33
CA THR A 209 -7.81 1.60 4.81
C THR A 209 -8.84 2.73 4.92
N ILE A 210 -8.45 3.89 5.46
CA ILE A 210 -9.31 5.09 5.50
C ILE A 210 -9.68 5.49 4.06
N LYS A 211 -8.68 5.57 3.18
CA LYS A 211 -8.89 5.95 1.78
C LYS A 211 -9.87 5.02 1.07
N THR A 212 -9.75 3.70 1.23
CA THR A 212 -10.73 2.76 0.66
C THR A 212 -12.11 2.92 1.26
N MET A 213 -12.23 3.12 2.58
CA MET A 213 -13.56 3.31 3.17
C MET A 213 -14.24 4.58 2.68
N VAL A 214 -13.49 5.65 2.40
CA VAL A 214 -14.02 6.85 1.73
C VAL A 214 -14.41 6.57 0.28
N ILE A 215 -13.68 5.72 -0.45
CA ILE A 215 -14.11 5.23 -1.79
C ILE A 215 -15.46 4.53 -1.69
N MET A 216 -15.60 3.60 -0.72
CA MET A 216 -16.84 2.85 -0.54
C MET A 216 -18.01 3.75 -0.19
N ASP A 217 -17.81 4.73 0.69
CA ASP A 217 -18.83 5.71 1.06
C ASP A 217 -19.28 6.57 -0.14
N TRP A 218 -18.34 7.04 -0.95
CA TRP A 218 -18.68 7.81 -2.14
C TRP A 218 -19.51 7.00 -3.14
N LEU A 219 -19.12 5.75 -3.39
CA LEU A 219 -19.87 4.86 -4.27
C LEU A 219 -21.28 4.58 -3.72
N ALA A 220 -21.40 4.30 -2.42
CA ALA A 220 -22.66 4.03 -1.75
C ALA A 220 -23.61 5.23 -1.79
N THR A 221 -23.09 6.43 -1.56
CA THR A 221 -23.93 7.62 -1.38
C THR A 221 -24.13 8.44 -2.65
N ARG A 222 -23.15 8.48 -3.56
CA ARG A 222 -23.15 9.36 -4.75
C ARG A 222 -23.23 8.63 -6.08
N CYS A 223 -23.01 7.32 -6.09
CA CYS A 223 -23.07 6.53 -7.30
C CYS A 223 -23.75 5.15 -7.12
N PRO A 224 -24.86 5.03 -6.39
CA PRO A 224 -25.50 3.72 -6.13
C PRO A 224 -26.03 3.04 -7.40
N GLN A 225 -26.31 3.78 -8.46
CA GLN A 225 -26.89 3.27 -9.72
C GLN A 225 -25.91 2.51 -10.61
N ALA A 226 -24.59 2.67 -10.42
CA ALA A 226 -23.62 1.95 -11.23
C ALA A 226 -23.79 0.44 -11.03
N ALA A 227 -23.53 -0.37 -12.06
CA ALA A 227 -23.69 -1.81 -11.93
C ALA A 227 -22.50 -2.46 -11.20
N TYR A 228 -21.30 -1.97 -11.50
CA TYR A 228 -20.06 -2.43 -10.90
C TYR A 228 -19.15 -1.25 -10.59
N ALA A 229 -18.24 -1.46 -9.64
CA ALA A 229 -17.13 -0.59 -9.40
C ALA A 229 -15.84 -1.40 -9.22
N MET A 230 -14.70 -0.78 -9.51
CA MET A 230 -13.38 -1.37 -9.33
C MET A 230 -12.52 -0.38 -8.57
N LYS A 231 -11.97 -0.81 -7.43
CA LYS A 231 -10.84 -0.12 -6.81
C LYS A 231 -9.58 -0.61 -7.49
N VAL A 232 -8.72 0.31 -7.94
CA VAL A 232 -7.49 -0.06 -8.65
C VAL A 232 -6.35 0.92 -8.37
N ASP A 233 -5.16 0.41 -8.07
CA ASP A 233 -4.02 1.25 -7.72
C ASP A 233 -3.51 2.08 -8.91
N SER A 234 -2.81 3.18 -8.64
CA SER A 234 -2.35 4.11 -9.67
C SER A 234 -1.17 3.61 -10.51
N ASP A 235 -0.55 2.49 -10.14
CA ASP A 235 0.56 1.86 -10.86
C ASP A 235 0.12 0.64 -11.67
N MET A 236 -1.15 0.60 -12.09
CA MET A 236 -1.76 -0.54 -12.75
C MET A 236 -1.91 -0.34 -14.27
N TYR A 237 -1.74 -1.43 -15.00
CA TYR A 237 -2.30 -1.61 -16.34
C TYR A 237 -3.70 -2.20 -16.23
N ILE A 238 -4.64 -1.73 -17.04
CA ILE A 238 -5.97 -2.34 -17.17
C ILE A 238 -6.29 -2.52 -18.65
N ASN A 239 -6.74 -3.70 -19.03
CA ASN A 239 -7.38 -3.95 -20.31
C ASN A 239 -8.90 -3.94 -20.11
N LEU A 240 -9.53 -2.82 -20.43
CA LEU A 240 -10.96 -2.64 -20.19
C LEU A 240 -11.84 -3.53 -21.08
N GLU A 241 -11.37 -3.95 -22.26
CA GLU A 241 -12.10 -4.91 -23.08
C GLU A 241 -12.24 -6.27 -22.38
N ASN A 242 -11.16 -6.77 -21.78
CA ASN A 242 -11.19 -8.02 -21.03
C ASN A 242 -12.03 -7.89 -19.75
N LEU A 243 -11.91 -6.75 -19.05
CA LEU A 243 -12.71 -6.48 -17.85
C LEU A 243 -14.20 -6.43 -18.18
N MET A 244 -14.58 -5.71 -19.23
CA MET A 244 -15.97 -5.58 -19.66
C MET A 244 -16.53 -6.90 -20.17
N THR A 245 -15.74 -7.71 -20.86
CA THR A 245 -16.12 -9.08 -21.24
C THR A 245 -16.48 -9.92 -20.02
N LEU A 246 -15.69 -9.83 -18.93
CA LEU A 246 -16.00 -10.48 -17.66
C LEU A 246 -17.31 -9.93 -17.07
N LEU A 247 -17.49 -8.61 -16.99
CA LEU A 247 -18.64 -8.00 -16.31
C LEU A 247 -19.97 -8.08 -17.08
N LEU A 248 -19.90 -8.18 -18.40
CA LEU A 248 -21.06 -8.32 -19.29
C LEU A 248 -21.49 -9.78 -19.49
N SER A 249 -20.66 -10.74 -19.10
CA SER A 249 -21.02 -12.15 -19.10
C SER A 249 -22.32 -12.38 -18.30
N PRO A 250 -23.28 -13.16 -18.84
CA PRO A 250 -24.52 -13.47 -18.13
C PRO A 250 -24.30 -14.28 -16.84
N ASN A 251 -23.12 -14.90 -16.70
CA ASN A 251 -22.76 -15.69 -15.53
C ASN A 251 -22.14 -14.84 -14.40
N THR A 252 -21.87 -13.56 -14.64
CA THR A 252 -21.28 -12.68 -13.62
C THR A 252 -22.39 -12.11 -12.73
N PRO A 253 -22.39 -12.41 -11.41
CA PRO A 253 -23.46 -11.97 -10.53
C PRO A 253 -23.47 -10.44 -10.35
N ARG A 254 -24.68 -9.90 -10.22
CA ARG A 254 -24.95 -8.46 -10.07
C ARG A 254 -25.05 -7.98 -8.63
N GLN A 255 -24.98 -8.90 -7.67
CA GLN A 255 -25.09 -8.60 -6.23
C GLN A 255 -24.15 -9.50 -5.43
N ASN A 256 -23.66 -8.99 -4.30
CA ASN A 256 -22.73 -9.68 -3.41
C ASN A 256 -21.53 -10.30 -4.14
N TYR A 257 -21.09 -9.68 -5.24
CA TYR A 257 -20.04 -10.19 -6.09
C TYR A 257 -18.79 -9.35 -5.94
N ILE A 258 -17.66 -10.02 -5.73
CA ILE A 258 -16.34 -9.37 -5.75
C ILE A 258 -15.30 -10.37 -6.24
N THR A 259 -14.43 -9.95 -7.14
CA THR A 259 -13.39 -10.79 -7.74
C THR A 259 -12.09 -10.03 -8.02
N GLY A 260 -11.01 -10.79 -8.21
CA GLY A 260 -9.67 -10.29 -8.47
C GLY A 260 -8.61 -11.35 -8.19
N TYR A 261 -7.40 -10.91 -7.81
CA TYR A 261 -6.34 -11.84 -7.39
C TYR A 261 -6.58 -12.34 -5.96
N LEU A 262 -6.94 -13.62 -5.80
CA LEU A 262 -7.27 -14.20 -4.50
C LEU A 262 -6.05 -14.49 -3.63
N MET A 263 -6.05 -13.89 -2.44
CA MET A 263 -5.08 -14.09 -1.37
C MET A 263 -5.66 -15.07 -0.35
N ARG A 264 -5.19 -16.32 -0.39
CA ARG A 264 -5.64 -17.40 0.51
C ARG A 264 -4.59 -17.74 1.55
N ASN A 265 -5.04 -18.16 2.74
CA ASN A 265 -4.19 -18.70 3.82
C ASN A 265 -3.00 -17.80 4.20
N ARG A 266 -3.17 -16.47 4.14
CA ARG A 266 -2.11 -15.52 4.47
C ARG A 266 -2.04 -15.31 5.98
N SER A 267 -0.85 -15.52 6.54
CA SER A 267 -0.59 -15.24 7.95
C SER A 267 -0.55 -13.74 8.22
N VAL A 268 -1.04 -13.35 9.38
CA VAL A 268 -0.91 -11.98 9.88
C VAL A 268 0.54 -11.78 10.33
N ILE A 269 1.18 -10.73 9.83
CA ILE A 269 2.59 -10.45 10.18
C ILE A 269 2.62 -9.78 11.56
N ARG A 270 3.21 -10.46 12.54
CA ARG A 270 3.36 -9.97 13.93
C ARG A 270 4.73 -9.35 14.23
N ASN A 271 5.62 -9.28 13.24
CA ASN A 271 6.91 -8.62 13.39
C ASN A 271 6.75 -7.09 13.30
N LYS A 272 6.89 -6.39 14.44
CA LYS A 272 6.79 -4.91 14.55
C LYS A 272 7.73 -4.12 13.62
N LYS A 273 8.81 -4.74 13.11
CA LYS A 273 9.74 -4.12 12.14
C LYS A 273 9.24 -4.20 10.69
N SER A 274 8.21 -4.99 10.41
CA SER A 274 7.64 -5.11 9.08
C SER A 274 6.67 -3.98 8.80
N LYS A 275 6.73 -3.39 7.60
CA LYS A 275 5.70 -2.44 7.13
C LYS A 275 4.29 -3.05 7.06
N TRP A 276 4.20 -4.38 7.08
CA TRP A 276 2.95 -5.13 7.06
C TRP A 276 2.53 -5.64 8.44
N TYR A 277 3.16 -5.15 9.52
CA TYR A 277 2.79 -5.50 10.88
C TYR A 277 1.33 -5.16 11.18
N VAL A 278 0.61 -6.09 11.80
CA VAL A 278 -0.72 -5.85 12.39
C VAL A 278 -0.73 -6.36 13.82
N ALA A 279 -1.17 -5.50 14.72
CA ALA A 279 -1.25 -5.79 16.15
C ALA A 279 -2.38 -6.80 16.45
N GLU A 280 -2.19 -7.64 17.47
CA GLU A 280 -3.16 -8.68 17.84
C GLU A 280 -4.46 -8.06 18.37
N GLU A 281 -4.37 -6.88 18.99
CA GLU A 281 -5.49 -6.12 19.53
C GLU A 281 -6.42 -5.56 18.44
N LEU A 282 -5.87 -5.34 17.24
CA LEU A 282 -6.62 -4.89 16.05
C LEU A 282 -7.21 -6.08 15.29
N TYR A 283 -6.45 -7.17 15.17
CA TYR A 283 -6.90 -8.38 14.49
C TYR A 283 -6.32 -9.60 15.21
N PRO A 284 -7.11 -10.31 16.04
CA PRO A 284 -6.60 -11.39 16.90
C PRO A 284 -6.20 -12.66 16.15
N GLU A 285 -6.94 -12.97 15.09
CA GLU A 285 -6.74 -14.22 14.35
C GLU A 285 -5.33 -14.31 13.73
N PRO A 286 -4.70 -15.50 13.71
CA PRO A 286 -3.35 -15.66 13.17
C PRO A 286 -3.29 -15.58 11.63
N LYS A 287 -4.44 -15.70 10.95
CA LYS A 287 -4.57 -15.66 9.50
C LYS A 287 -5.71 -14.73 9.08
N TYR A 288 -5.52 -14.05 7.96
CA TYR A 288 -6.59 -13.29 7.32
C TYR A 288 -7.64 -14.24 6.71
N PRO A 289 -8.91 -13.81 6.55
CA PRO A 289 -9.84 -14.48 5.65
C PRO A 289 -9.28 -14.49 4.22
N THR A 290 -9.94 -15.21 3.32
CA THR A 290 -9.65 -15.01 1.89
C THR A 290 -10.00 -13.56 1.51
N TYR A 291 -9.06 -12.85 0.91
CA TYR A 291 -9.25 -11.48 0.46
C TYR A 291 -8.68 -11.32 -0.96
N LEU A 292 -8.81 -10.14 -1.55
CA LEU A 292 -8.33 -9.85 -2.89
C LEU A 292 -7.13 -8.91 -2.81
N LEU A 293 -6.04 -9.20 -3.52
CA LEU A 293 -4.83 -8.39 -3.48
C LEU A 293 -5.11 -6.92 -3.86
N GLY A 294 -4.57 -5.99 -3.08
CA GLY A 294 -4.84 -4.55 -3.20
C GLY A 294 -4.50 -3.90 -4.56
N MET A 295 -3.79 -4.59 -5.45
CA MET A 295 -3.51 -4.14 -6.83
C MET A 295 -4.78 -3.74 -7.60
N GLY A 296 -5.90 -4.42 -7.32
CA GLY A 296 -7.19 -4.07 -7.88
C GLY A 296 -8.20 -5.21 -7.76
N TYR A 297 -9.43 -4.84 -7.43
CA TYR A 297 -10.56 -5.76 -7.30
C TYR A 297 -11.84 -5.09 -7.79
N VAL A 298 -12.68 -5.87 -8.46
CA VAL A 298 -13.97 -5.42 -9.02
C VAL A 298 -15.11 -6.05 -8.25
N PHE A 299 -16.16 -5.27 -7.99
CA PHE A 299 -17.31 -5.66 -7.20
C PHE A 299 -18.61 -5.15 -7.81
N SER A 300 -19.70 -5.86 -7.53
CA SER A 300 -21.05 -5.34 -7.72
C SER A 300 -21.27 -4.15 -6.78
N ASN A 301 -21.91 -3.11 -7.29
CA ASN A 301 -21.99 -1.82 -6.61
C ASN A 301 -23.01 -1.79 -5.45
N ASP A 302 -23.61 -2.93 -5.10
CA ASP A 302 -24.36 -3.11 -3.86
C ASP A 302 -23.46 -3.38 -2.64
N LEU A 303 -22.18 -3.70 -2.86
CA LEU A 303 -21.23 -3.99 -1.79
C LEU A 303 -20.69 -2.78 -1.02
N PRO A 304 -20.46 -1.58 -1.61
CA PRO A 304 -19.91 -0.44 -0.90
C PRO A 304 -20.67 -0.08 0.38
N GLU A 305 -22.00 0.05 0.31
CA GLU A 305 -22.84 0.34 1.48
C GLU A 305 -22.72 -0.75 2.55
N LYS A 306 -22.79 -2.03 2.13
CA LYS A 306 -22.65 -3.18 3.04
C LYS A 306 -21.29 -3.20 3.73
N ILE A 307 -20.22 -2.88 3.00
CA ILE A 307 -18.85 -2.83 3.53
C ILE A 307 -18.70 -1.68 4.52
N VAL A 308 -19.27 -0.50 4.21
CA VAL A 308 -19.31 0.64 5.14
C VAL A 308 -20.05 0.27 6.42
N GLU A 309 -21.21 -0.40 6.33
CA GLU A 309 -21.96 -0.83 7.51
C GLU A 309 -21.16 -1.86 8.34
N ALA A 310 -20.60 -2.88 7.70
CA ALA A 310 -19.79 -3.90 8.38
C ALA A 310 -18.55 -3.31 9.06
N SER A 311 -18.01 -2.20 8.53
CA SER A 311 -16.84 -1.53 9.09
C SER A 311 -17.04 -0.94 10.50
N LYS A 312 -18.29 -0.80 10.96
CA LYS A 312 -18.60 -0.40 12.34
C LYS A 312 -18.25 -1.48 13.36
N GLU A 313 -18.26 -2.74 12.95
CA GLU A 313 -18.01 -3.91 13.82
C GLU A 313 -16.59 -4.48 13.66
N VAL A 314 -15.83 -3.99 12.67
CA VAL A 314 -14.48 -4.49 12.37
C VAL A 314 -13.44 -3.43 12.71
N LYS A 315 -12.58 -3.73 13.68
CA LYS A 315 -11.45 -2.86 14.03
C LYS A 315 -10.54 -2.64 12.82
N ALA A 316 -10.29 -1.37 12.49
CA ALA A 316 -9.42 -0.99 11.39
C ALA A 316 -7.95 -1.35 11.63
N PHE A 317 -7.28 -1.85 10.60
CA PHE A 317 -5.83 -2.06 10.53
C PHE A 317 -5.29 -1.65 9.16
N ASN A 318 -3.98 -1.47 9.04
CA ASN A 318 -3.30 -0.81 7.91
C ASN A 318 -3.14 -1.67 6.64
N ILE A 319 -3.62 -2.91 6.64
CA ILE A 319 -3.58 -3.80 5.48
C ILE A 319 -4.96 -3.73 4.82
N GLU A 320 -5.15 -2.67 4.01
CA GLU A 320 -6.44 -2.27 3.42
C GLU A 320 -7.19 -3.42 2.75
N ASP A 321 -6.50 -4.19 1.93
CA ASP A 321 -7.09 -5.28 1.16
C ASP A 321 -7.55 -6.45 2.05
N ALA A 322 -6.76 -6.78 3.07
CA ALA A 322 -7.17 -7.74 4.10
C ALA A 322 -8.25 -7.20 5.04
N TYR A 323 -8.32 -5.88 5.26
CA TYR A 323 -9.40 -5.24 6.03
C TYR A 323 -10.74 -5.33 5.29
N VAL A 324 -10.76 -5.05 3.99
CA VAL A 324 -11.96 -5.30 3.15
C VAL A 324 -12.35 -6.77 3.22
N GLY A 325 -11.38 -7.69 3.18
CA GLY A 325 -11.62 -9.12 3.39
C GLY A 325 -12.26 -9.45 4.76
N ALA A 326 -11.86 -8.75 5.83
CA ALA A 326 -12.47 -8.91 7.16
C ALA A 326 -13.92 -8.40 7.19
N CYS A 327 -14.21 -7.27 6.54
CA CYS A 327 -15.59 -6.79 6.36
C CYS A 327 -16.44 -7.78 5.56
N LEU A 328 -15.91 -8.35 4.48
CA LEU A 328 -16.62 -9.38 3.70
C LEU A 328 -16.89 -10.64 4.53
N LYS A 329 -15.93 -11.08 5.34
CA LYS A 329 -16.12 -12.18 6.30
C LYS A 329 -17.27 -11.87 7.28
N GLN A 330 -17.32 -10.65 7.82
CA GLN A 330 -18.39 -10.20 8.71
C GLN A 330 -19.77 -10.24 8.03
N LEU A 331 -19.82 -9.94 6.72
CA LEU A 331 -21.03 -10.01 5.90
C LEU A 331 -21.40 -11.43 5.44
N GLY A 332 -20.56 -12.44 5.70
CA GLY A 332 -20.74 -13.79 5.16
C GLY A 332 -20.52 -13.89 3.65
N ILE A 333 -19.83 -12.92 3.03
CA ILE A 333 -19.57 -12.85 1.60
C ILE A 333 -18.16 -13.39 1.32
N VAL A 334 -18.05 -14.34 0.39
CA VAL A 334 -16.77 -14.95 0.00
C VAL A 334 -16.32 -14.37 -1.34
N PRO A 335 -15.10 -13.81 -1.44
CA PRO A 335 -14.55 -13.39 -2.73
C PRO A 335 -14.55 -14.53 -3.77
N SER A 336 -15.08 -14.23 -4.95
CA SER A 336 -15.20 -15.19 -6.05
C SER A 336 -13.87 -15.31 -6.80
N SER A 337 -13.57 -16.52 -7.29
CA SER A 337 -12.50 -16.69 -8.27
C SER A 337 -12.99 -16.17 -9.63
N PRO A 338 -12.20 -15.37 -10.36
CA PRO A 338 -12.54 -15.05 -11.74
C PRO A 338 -12.53 -16.34 -12.58
N PRO A 339 -13.31 -16.40 -13.67
CA PRO A 339 -13.35 -17.56 -14.58
C PRO A 339 -11.97 -17.97 -15.09
N ASP A 340 -11.11 -17.00 -15.39
CA ASP A 340 -9.68 -17.20 -15.66
C ASP A 340 -8.83 -16.41 -14.64
N PRO A 341 -8.29 -17.08 -13.60
CA PRO A 341 -7.40 -16.46 -12.62
C PRO A 341 -6.13 -15.87 -13.19
N SER A 342 -5.69 -16.28 -14.40
CA SER A 342 -4.49 -15.73 -15.01
C SER A 342 -4.66 -14.30 -15.50
N GLN A 343 -5.91 -13.82 -15.62
CA GLN A 343 -6.21 -12.47 -16.07
C GLN A 343 -5.99 -11.40 -15.00
N PHE A 344 -6.08 -11.75 -13.72
CA PHE A 344 -5.65 -10.89 -12.62
C PHE A 344 -4.25 -11.32 -12.22
N LYS A 345 -3.22 -10.58 -12.62
CA LYS A 345 -1.84 -11.02 -12.45
C LYS A 345 -1.02 -9.97 -11.74
N ALA A 346 -0.48 -10.29 -10.56
CA ALA A 346 0.28 -9.34 -9.76
C ALA A 346 1.45 -8.72 -10.55
N TYR A 347 2.35 -9.55 -11.07
CA TYR A 347 3.51 -9.07 -11.82
C TYR A 347 3.67 -9.83 -13.14
N MET A 348 4.06 -9.09 -14.16
CA MET A 348 4.55 -9.63 -15.41
C MET A 348 6.07 -9.82 -15.35
N GLY A 349 6.54 -10.86 -16.03
CA GLY A 349 7.97 -11.03 -16.29
C GLY A 349 8.45 -10.08 -17.39
N LYS A 350 9.35 -10.57 -18.25
CA LYS A 350 9.79 -9.80 -19.43
C LYS A 350 8.59 -9.37 -20.29
N TYR A 351 8.67 -8.15 -20.83
CA TYR A 351 7.64 -7.59 -21.69
C TYR A 351 7.38 -8.51 -22.89
N LYS A 352 6.10 -8.82 -23.07
CA LYS A 352 5.55 -9.64 -24.14
C LYS A 352 4.15 -9.12 -24.42
N ARG A 353 3.94 -8.51 -25.60
CA ARG A 353 2.69 -7.82 -25.96
C ARG A 353 1.47 -8.70 -25.75
N GLU A 354 1.56 -9.97 -26.14
CA GLU A 354 0.53 -10.99 -26.01
C GLU A 354 0.07 -11.24 -24.57
N ASN A 355 0.94 -11.05 -23.58
CA ASN A 355 0.56 -11.19 -22.18
C ASN A 355 -0.37 -10.05 -21.74
N PHE A 356 -0.12 -8.83 -22.21
CA PHE A 356 -0.94 -7.66 -21.89
C PHE A 356 -2.29 -7.65 -22.61
N ILE A 357 -2.35 -8.25 -23.81
CA ILE A 357 -3.62 -8.47 -24.53
C ILE A 357 -4.54 -9.42 -23.76
N ARG A 358 -3.99 -10.42 -23.04
CA ARG A 358 -4.78 -11.47 -22.38
C ARG A 358 -5.24 -11.14 -20.96
N VAL A 359 -4.50 -10.31 -20.24
CA VAL A 359 -4.83 -9.98 -18.85
C VAL A 359 -5.91 -8.91 -18.75
N ILE A 360 -6.62 -8.90 -17.62
CA ILE A 360 -7.44 -7.79 -17.18
C ILE A 360 -6.54 -6.73 -16.54
N THR A 361 -5.66 -7.11 -15.62
CA THR A 361 -4.82 -6.15 -14.92
C THR A 361 -3.50 -6.72 -14.40
N THR A 362 -2.48 -5.86 -14.32
CA THR A 362 -1.17 -6.18 -13.74
C THR A 362 -0.45 -4.94 -13.21
N ILE A 363 0.38 -5.12 -12.17
CA ILE A 363 1.19 -4.05 -11.59
C ILE A 363 2.29 -3.67 -12.58
N LEU A 364 2.53 -2.37 -12.70
CA LEU A 364 3.61 -1.76 -13.46
C LEU A 364 4.60 -1.02 -12.54
N GLY A 365 5.74 -0.66 -13.12
CA GLY A 365 6.82 0.02 -12.43
C GLY A 365 6.75 1.54 -12.48
N SER A 366 6.10 2.14 -13.48
CA SER A 366 6.04 3.60 -13.62
C SER A 366 4.89 4.09 -14.52
N PRO A 367 4.49 5.37 -14.39
CA PRO A 367 3.55 6.01 -15.30
C PRO A 367 4.01 5.98 -16.77
N GLN A 368 5.31 6.09 -17.02
CA GLN A 368 5.86 6.01 -18.38
C GLN A 368 5.71 4.60 -18.97
N GLN A 369 6.00 3.56 -18.16
CA GLN A 369 5.80 2.18 -18.60
C GLN A 369 4.34 1.90 -18.96
N LEU A 370 3.38 2.48 -18.22
CA LEU A 370 1.96 2.40 -18.56
C LEU A 370 1.68 2.96 -19.96
N LYS A 371 2.16 4.18 -20.24
CA LYS A 371 1.99 4.81 -21.56
C LYS A 371 2.60 3.99 -22.69
N ASP A 372 3.80 3.47 -22.50
CA ASP A 372 4.52 2.69 -23.52
C ASP A 372 3.80 1.38 -23.85
N ILE A 373 3.42 0.62 -22.81
CA ILE A 373 2.68 -0.64 -22.96
C ILE A 373 1.31 -0.39 -23.59
N TRP A 374 0.58 0.63 -23.12
CA TRP A 374 -0.73 0.99 -23.65
C TRP A 374 -0.67 1.29 -25.14
N LYS A 375 0.28 2.14 -25.55
CA LYS A 375 0.51 2.51 -26.94
C LYS A 375 0.84 1.30 -27.80
N ASP A 376 1.63 0.35 -27.31
CA ASP A 376 2.00 -0.85 -28.07
C ASP A 376 0.84 -1.85 -28.19
N VAL A 377 0.10 -2.09 -27.10
CA VAL A 377 -1.06 -2.99 -27.11
C VAL A 377 -2.14 -2.50 -28.08
N LYS A 378 -2.42 -1.19 -28.11
CA LYS A 378 -3.46 -0.58 -28.96
C LYS A 378 -3.12 -0.46 -30.45
N LYS A 379 -1.92 -0.84 -30.90
CA LYS A 379 -1.61 -0.87 -32.34
C LYS A 379 -2.50 -1.92 -33.05
N PRO A 380 -3.03 -1.63 -34.25
CA PRO A 380 -3.66 -2.64 -35.08
C PRO A 380 -2.70 -3.83 -35.30
N SER A 381 -3.27 -5.04 -35.42
CA SER A 381 -2.51 -6.26 -35.70
C SER A 381 -2.13 -6.33 -37.18
#